data_AF-A0A0C9YUF3-F1
#
_entry.id   AF-A0A0C9YUF3-F1
#
_cell.length_a   1.000
_cell.length_b   1.000
_cell.length_c   1.000
_cell.angle_alpha   90.00
_cell.angle_beta   90.00
_cell.angle_gamma   90.00
#
_symmetry.space_group_name_H-M   'P 1'
#
loop_
_entity.id
_entity.type
_entity.pdbx_description
1 polymer ?
#
loop_
_entity_poly.entity_id
_entity_poly.type
_entity_poly.pdbx_seq_one_letter_code
_entity_poly.pdbx_strand_id
1 'polypeptide(L)'
;MKNLRRRVDSSDLLHLPPSMRITAGIGMWHVHGHKQECYTWYSLLFIKGSGWVDGEIIETLWSTLNIVSASTRGMTTPHCQELLDFQMNDSNFMKMIRMADSLSWKLKTARASVVLARDAFERFNKAITPDQQRNWGRQEEAALLRCVHDPSVMDVFEIQLKKGQIIYCTQCELNVHVLQSSNGACS
;
A
#
# COMPACT_ATOMS: atom_id res chain seq x y z
N MET A 1 6.24 -13.59 -1.31
CA MET A 1 5.72 -14.23 -2.54
C MET A 1 6.50 -15.53 -2.86
N LYS A 2 6.47 -16.53 -1.97
CA LYS A 2 7.44 -17.66 -1.98
C LYS A 2 7.26 -18.66 -3.14
N ASN A 3 6.07 -18.71 -3.76
CA ASN A 3 5.72 -19.73 -4.76
C ASN A 3 5.58 -19.19 -6.19
N LEU A 4 5.78 -17.88 -6.44
CA LEU A 4 5.53 -17.31 -7.76
C LEU A 4 6.45 -17.94 -8.82
N ARG A 5 7.77 -17.90 -8.61
CA ARG A 5 8.74 -18.51 -9.52
C ARG A 5 8.44 -19.97 -9.76
N ARG A 6 8.28 -20.76 -8.68
CA ARG A 6 7.90 -22.18 -8.77
C ARG A 6 6.66 -22.42 -9.63
N ARG A 7 5.63 -21.57 -9.53
CA ARG A 7 4.39 -21.70 -10.33
C ARG A 7 4.61 -21.33 -11.78
N VAL A 8 5.39 -20.28 -12.06
CA VAL A 8 5.71 -19.88 -13.43
C VAL A 8 6.60 -20.93 -14.09
N ASP A 9 7.64 -21.39 -13.40
CA ASP A 9 8.58 -22.42 -13.88
C ASP A 9 7.88 -23.77 -14.13
N SER A 10 6.74 -24.03 -13.48
CA SER A 10 5.91 -25.23 -13.73
C SER A 10 4.97 -25.11 -14.93
N SER A 11 4.92 -23.95 -15.60
CA SER A 11 4.08 -23.73 -16.77
C SER A 11 4.88 -23.87 -18.06
N ASP A 12 4.33 -24.58 -19.03
CA ASP A 12 4.91 -24.71 -20.37
C ASP A 12 4.76 -23.43 -21.22
N LEU A 13 3.94 -22.47 -20.77
CA LEU A 13 3.58 -21.27 -21.54
C LEU A 13 4.20 -19.98 -20.98
N LEU A 14 4.64 -19.99 -19.73
CA LEU A 14 5.10 -18.79 -19.03
C LEU A 14 6.54 -18.97 -18.58
N HIS A 15 7.40 -18.03 -18.98
CA HIS A 15 8.80 -18.00 -18.56
C HIS A 15 9.18 -16.61 -18.08
N LEU A 16 9.79 -16.54 -16.90
CA LEU A 16 10.37 -15.29 -16.39
C LEU A 16 11.85 -15.24 -16.74
N PRO A 17 12.35 -14.15 -17.35
CA PRO A 17 13.77 -13.98 -17.58
C PRO A 17 14.55 -14.11 -16.26
N PRO A 18 15.70 -14.81 -16.23
CA PRO A 18 16.47 -14.98 -14.99
C PRO A 18 16.89 -13.66 -14.35
N SER A 19 17.11 -12.62 -15.17
CA SER A 19 17.48 -11.26 -14.77
C SER A 19 16.32 -10.40 -14.26
N MET A 20 15.06 -10.84 -14.44
CA MET A 20 13.89 -10.07 -14.01
C MET A 20 13.75 -10.14 -12.48
N ARG A 21 13.82 -8.97 -11.84
CA ARG A 21 13.56 -8.81 -10.40
C ARG A 21 12.08 -8.50 -10.20
N ILE A 22 11.43 -9.28 -9.34
CA ILE A 22 10.02 -9.09 -8.98
C ILE A 22 9.97 -8.66 -7.52
N THR A 23 9.44 -7.47 -7.27
CA THR A 23 9.18 -6.95 -5.93
C THR A 23 7.70 -7.06 -5.64
N ALA A 24 7.35 -7.62 -4.49
CA ALA A 24 5.95 -7.67 -4.04
C ALA A 24 5.55 -6.30 -3.48
N GLY A 25 4.39 -5.81 -3.87
CA GLY A 25 3.75 -4.63 -3.27
C GLY A 25 2.32 -4.94 -2.87
N ILE A 26 1.81 -4.22 -1.88
CA ILE A 26 0.41 -4.22 -1.48
C ILE A 26 -0.13 -2.84 -1.83
N GLY A 27 -1.31 -2.80 -2.46
CA GLY A 27 -1.93 -1.52 -2.80
C GLY A 27 -2.25 -0.70 -1.55
N MET A 28 -2.28 0.61 -1.71
CA MET A 28 -2.27 1.59 -0.62
C MET A 28 -3.48 1.49 0.30
N TRP A 29 -4.64 1.09 -0.23
CA TRP A 29 -5.83 0.88 0.61
C TRP A 29 -5.73 -0.40 1.43
N HIS A 30 -5.23 -1.48 0.83
CA HIS A 30 -5.08 -2.77 1.51
C HIS A 30 -3.95 -2.81 2.53
N VAL A 31 -2.83 -2.11 2.26
CA VAL A 31 -1.65 -2.19 3.14
C VAL A 31 -1.95 -1.70 4.55
N HIS A 32 -2.88 -0.76 4.69
CA HIS A 32 -3.35 -0.26 5.99
C HIS A 32 -4.27 -1.25 6.73
N GLY A 33 -4.91 -2.19 6.02
CA GLY A 33 -5.71 -3.27 6.61
C GLY A 33 -4.89 -4.50 7.00
N HIS A 34 -3.60 -4.53 6.67
CA HIS A 34 -2.67 -5.59 7.03
C HIS A 34 -2.05 -5.34 8.41
N LYS A 35 -1.09 -6.19 8.80
CA LYS A 35 -0.25 -5.95 9.98
C LYS A 35 0.60 -4.69 9.78
N GLN A 36 0.92 -4.01 10.88
CA GLN A 36 1.63 -2.73 10.86
C GLN A 36 2.95 -2.77 10.08
N GLU A 37 3.70 -3.87 10.20
CA GLU A 37 4.99 -4.06 9.55
C GLU A 37 4.85 -4.13 8.01
N CYS A 38 3.67 -4.54 7.50
CA CYS A 38 3.43 -4.60 6.06
C CYS A 38 3.47 -3.21 5.41
N TYR A 39 3.20 -2.14 6.17
CA TYR A 39 3.25 -0.79 5.66
C TYR A 39 4.66 -0.41 5.20
N THR A 40 5.67 -0.59 6.04
CA THR A 40 7.06 -0.30 5.67
C THR A 40 7.60 -1.32 4.68
N TRP A 41 7.17 -2.59 4.77
CA TRP A 41 7.71 -3.68 3.96
C TRP A 41 7.20 -3.72 2.52
N TYR A 42 5.93 -3.37 2.30
CA TYR A 42 5.25 -3.62 1.03
C TYR A 42 4.45 -2.44 0.47
N SER A 43 4.42 -1.29 1.14
CA SER A 43 3.78 -0.08 0.59
C SER A 43 4.47 0.35 -0.69
N LEU A 44 3.67 0.70 -1.70
CA LEU A 44 4.15 1.20 -2.98
C LEU A 44 4.96 2.49 -2.84
N LEU A 45 4.74 3.27 -1.78
CA LEU A 45 5.49 4.50 -1.50
C LEU A 45 6.99 4.25 -1.26
N PHE A 46 7.35 3.06 -0.76
CA PHE A 46 8.75 2.71 -0.48
C PHE A 46 9.41 1.88 -1.60
N ILE A 47 8.65 1.46 -2.61
CA ILE A 47 9.17 0.67 -3.73
C ILE A 47 9.71 1.62 -4.81
N LYS A 48 11.03 1.62 -4.97
CA LYS A 48 11.71 2.41 -5.98
C LYS A 48 11.15 2.10 -7.38
N GLY A 49 10.69 3.15 -8.07
CA GLY A 49 10.13 3.05 -9.41
C GLY A 49 8.61 2.83 -9.46
N SER A 50 7.95 2.56 -8.33
CA SER A 50 6.48 2.45 -8.28
C SER A 50 5.80 3.80 -8.52
N GLY A 51 6.45 4.89 -8.13
CA GLY A 51 5.86 6.23 -8.16
C GLY A 51 4.78 6.43 -7.09
N TRP A 52 4.13 7.59 -7.12
CA TRP A 52 3.03 7.91 -6.21
C TRP A 52 1.70 7.39 -6.78
N VAL A 53 1.43 6.11 -6.54
CA VAL A 53 0.23 5.42 -7.04
C VAL A 53 -0.42 4.61 -5.93
N ASP A 54 -1.74 4.42 -6.01
CA ASP A 54 -2.46 3.58 -5.06
C ASP A 54 -2.24 2.07 -5.31
N GLY A 55 -2.00 1.67 -6.56
CA GLY A 55 -1.95 0.26 -6.95
C GLY A 55 -3.31 -0.44 -7.02
N GLU A 56 -4.43 0.28 -6.87
CA GLU A 56 -5.78 -0.28 -6.73
C GLU A 56 -6.61 -0.14 -8.02
N ILE A 57 -6.20 -0.88 -9.05
CA ILE A 57 -6.86 -0.79 -10.36
C ILE A 57 -8.20 -1.52 -10.36
N ILE A 58 -8.28 -2.71 -9.76
CA ILE A 58 -9.49 -3.56 -9.84
C ILE A 58 -10.64 -2.95 -9.04
N GLU A 59 -10.38 -2.52 -7.81
CA GLU A 59 -11.44 -2.04 -6.91
C GLU A 59 -12.08 -0.74 -7.38
N THR A 60 -11.25 0.18 -7.90
CA THR A 60 -11.77 1.44 -8.47
C THR A 60 -12.75 1.17 -9.61
N LEU A 61 -12.58 0.09 -10.38
CA LEU A 61 -13.48 -0.29 -11.48
C LEU A 61 -14.80 -0.88 -10.99
N TRP A 62 -14.85 -1.43 -9.79
CA TRP A 62 -16.10 -1.95 -9.22
C TRP A 62 -17.16 -0.85 -9.11
N SER A 63 -16.76 0.40 -8.86
CA SER A 63 -17.69 1.55 -8.88
C SER A 63 -18.46 1.66 -10.20
N THR A 64 -17.79 1.41 -11.33
CA THR A 64 -18.39 1.45 -12.67
C THR A 64 -19.27 0.24 -12.90
N LEU A 65 -18.82 -0.95 -12.48
CA LEU A 65 -19.61 -2.18 -12.58
C LEU A 65 -20.87 -2.15 -11.70
N ASN A 66 -20.83 -1.45 -10.57
CA ASN A 66 -21.98 -1.29 -9.68
C ASN A 66 -23.15 -0.59 -10.39
N ILE A 67 -22.89 0.30 -11.35
CA ILE A 67 -23.92 0.99 -12.13
C ILE A 67 -24.74 -0.02 -12.95
N VAL A 68 -24.08 -1.00 -13.57
CA VAL A 68 -24.75 -2.04 -14.37
C VAL A 68 -25.21 -3.24 -13.53
N SER A 69 -24.76 -3.35 -12.28
CA SER A 69 -25.13 -4.46 -11.39
C SER A 69 -26.64 -4.55 -11.11
N ALA A 70 -27.36 -3.42 -11.15
CA ALA A 70 -28.80 -3.42 -10.94
C ALA A 70 -29.56 -4.04 -12.12
N SER A 71 -29.11 -3.79 -13.36
CA SER A 71 -29.74 -4.33 -14.56
C SER A 71 -29.42 -5.81 -14.78
N THR A 72 -28.26 -6.29 -14.31
CA THR A 72 -27.88 -7.71 -14.42
C THR A 72 -28.68 -8.64 -13.50
N ARG A 73 -29.32 -8.11 -12.43
CA ARG A 73 -30.07 -8.93 -11.46
C ARG A 73 -31.24 -9.71 -12.07
N GLY A 74 -31.91 -9.15 -13.08
CA GLY A 74 -33.05 -9.78 -13.75
C GLY A 74 -32.66 -10.61 -14.98
N MET A 75 -31.37 -10.65 -15.33
CA MET A 75 -30.90 -11.34 -16.53
C MET A 75 -30.67 -12.83 -16.25
N THR A 76 -30.85 -13.66 -17.27
CA THR A 76 -30.36 -15.04 -17.25
C THR A 76 -28.83 -15.04 -17.14
N THR A 77 -28.25 -16.09 -16.54
CA THR A 77 -26.80 -16.20 -16.33
C THR A 77 -25.95 -15.92 -17.59
N PRO A 78 -26.28 -16.45 -18.79
CA PRO A 78 -25.49 -16.17 -20.00
C PRO A 78 -25.48 -14.67 -20.36
N HIS A 79 -26.65 -14.04 -20.39
CA HIS A 79 -26.77 -12.61 -20.69
C HIS A 79 -26.11 -11.71 -19.63
N CYS A 80 -26.16 -12.11 -18.36
CA CYS A 80 -25.44 -11.40 -17.29
C CYS A 80 -23.93 -11.42 -17.55
N GLN A 81 -23.38 -12.59 -17.90
CA GLN A 81 -21.96 -12.72 -18.22
C GLN A 81 -21.59 -11.91 -19.46
N GLU A 82 -22.34 -12.02 -20.55
CA GLU A 82 -22.10 -11.27 -21.79
C GLU A 82 -22.07 -9.74 -21.54
N LEU A 83 -23.00 -9.24 -20.73
CA LEU A 83 -23.06 -7.82 -20.39
C LEU A 83 -21.84 -7.39 -19.55
N LEU A 84 -21.46 -8.19 -18.55
CA LEU A 84 -20.29 -7.88 -17.71
C LEU A 84 -19.00 -7.89 -18.54
N ASP A 85 -18.82 -8.89 -19.39
CA ASP A 85 -17.66 -9.01 -20.28
C ASP A 85 -17.60 -7.82 -21.25
N PHE A 86 -18.74 -7.40 -21.82
CA PHE A 86 -18.83 -6.22 -22.67
C PHE A 86 -18.40 -4.95 -21.93
N GLN A 87 -18.90 -4.72 -20.71
CA GLN A 87 -18.55 -3.54 -19.92
C GLN A 87 -17.08 -3.52 -19.49
N MET A 88 -16.53 -4.67 -19.09
CA MET A 88 -15.11 -4.79 -18.77
C MET A 88 -14.23 -4.56 -20.00
N ASN A 89 -14.64 -5.06 -21.17
CA ASN A 89 -13.93 -4.85 -22.42
C ASN A 89 -13.97 -3.38 -22.86
N ASP A 90 -15.12 -2.71 -22.80
CA ASP A 90 -15.23 -1.28 -23.07
C ASP A 90 -14.32 -0.47 -22.15
N SER A 91 -14.29 -0.79 -20.85
CA SER A 91 -13.38 -0.14 -19.90
C SER A 91 -11.90 -0.31 -20.29
N ASN A 92 -11.51 -1.52 -20.72
CA ASN A 92 -10.14 -1.79 -21.19
C ASN A 92 -9.83 -1.03 -22.48
N PHE A 93 -10.76 -1.00 -23.43
CA PHE A 93 -10.63 -0.25 -24.67
C PHE A 93 -10.46 1.25 -24.41
N MET A 94 -11.32 1.82 -23.55
CA MET A 94 -11.25 3.22 -23.12
C MET A 94 -9.91 3.55 -22.46
N LYS A 95 -9.36 2.65 -21.64
CA LYS A 95 -8.02 2.83 -21.06
C LYS A 95 -6.94 2.84 -22.13
N MET A 96 -7.00 1.94 -23.11
CA MET A 96 -6.02 1.89 -24.19
C MET A 96 -6.00 3.18 -24.99
N ILE A 97 -7.17 3.66 -25.44
CA ILE A 97 -7.24 4.87 -26.28
C ILE A 97 -6.92 6.15 -25.49
N ARG A 98 -7.24 6.20 -24.20
CA ARG A 98 -6.97 7.38 -23.33
C ARG A 98 -5.59 7.35 -22.68
N MET A 99 -4.80 6.30 -22.88
CA MET A 99 -3.53 6.12 -22.19
C MET A 99 -2.56 7.26 -22.49
N ALA A 100 -2.44 7.66 -23.76
CA ALA A 100 -1.52 8.71 -24.18
C ALA A 100 -1.84 10.05 -23.50
N ASP A 101 -3.11 10.45 -23.49
CA ASP A 101 -3.56 11.69 -22.86
C ASP A 101 -3.39 11.63 -21.33
N SER A 102 -3.73 10.50 -20.71
CA SER A 102 -3.56 10.29 -19.27
C SER A 102 -2.09 10.40 -18.86
N LEU A 103 -1.18 9.77 -19.60
CA LEU A 103 0.26 9.82 -19.33
C LEU A 103 0.82 11.23 -19.55
N SER A 104 0.40 11.91 -20.62
CA SER A 104 0.78 13.30 -20.90
C SER A 104 0.37 14.24 -19.77
N TRP A 105 -0.88 14.12 -19.31
CA TRP A 105 -1.39 14.90 -18.18
C TRP A 105 -0.65 14.57 -16.88
N LYS A 106 -0.50 13.28 -16.54
CA LYS A 106 0.24 12.84 -15.33
C LYS A 106 1.68 13.35 -15.33
N LEU A 107 2.36 13.34 -16.47
CA LEU A 107 3.72 13.86 -16.60
C LEU A 107 3.77 15.37 -16.33
N LYS A 108 2.82 16.15 -16.88
CA LYS A 108 2.72 17.59 -16.62
C LYS A 108 2.48 17.87 -15.13
N THR A 109 1.53 17.16 -14.52
CA THR A 109 1.22 17.25 -13.09
C THR A 109 2.43 16.90 -12.23
N ALA A 110 3.11 15.80 -12.54
CA ALA A 110 4.32 15.37 -11.84
C ALA A 110 5.40 16.45 -11.93
N ARG A 111 5.68 16.98 -13.13
CA ARG A 111 6.66 18.07 -13.33
C ARG A 111 6.33 19.32 -12.52
N ALA A 112 5.06 19.72 -12.47
CA ALA A 112 4.63 20.85 -11.65
C ALA A 112 4.83 20.58 -10.14
N SER A 113 4.53 19.35 -9.70
CA SER A 113 4.67 18.95 -8.29
C SER A 113 6.12 18.89 -7.79
N VAL A 114 7.10 18.72 -8.69
CA VAL A 114 8.54 18.66 -8.32
C VAL A 114 8.98 19.92 -7.57
N VAL A 115 8.46 21.09 -7.93
CA VAL A 115 8.83 22.35 -7.26
C VAL A 115 8.42 22.33 -5.79
N LEU A 116 7.17 21.93 -5.51
CA LEU A 116 6.64 21.82 -4.15
C LEU A 116 7.35 20.73 -3.35
N ALA A 117 7.58 19.57 -3.96
CA ALA A 117 8.29 18.46 -3.32
C ALA A 117 9.74 18.84 -2.98
N ARG A 118 10.43 19.55 -3.88
CA ARG A 118 11.79 20.05 -3.65
C ARG A 118 11.83 21.07 -2.54
N ASP A 119 10.93 22.05 -2.53
CA ASP A 119 10.88 23.06 -1.47
C ASP A 119 10.60 22.43 -0.10
N ALA A 120 9.65 21.48 -0.02
CA ALA A 120 9.41 20.73 1.20
C ALA A 120 10.65 19.94 1.66
N PHE A 121 11.35 19.27 0.73
CA PHE A 121 12.58 18.54 1.04
C PHE A 121 13.69 19.46 1.53
N GLU A 122 13.93 20.60 0.87
CA GLU A 122 14.96 21.57 1.28
C GLU A 122 14.67 22.19 2.65
N ARG A 123 13.41 22.51 2.93
CA ARG A 123 12.98 23.00 4.26
C ARG A 123 13.25 21.95 5.34
N PHE A 124 12.90 20.69 5.07
CA PHE A 124 13.20 19.58 5.98
C PHE A 124 14.71 19.40 6.17
N ASN A 125 15.48 19.42 5.09
CA ASN A 125 16.92 19.20 5.12
C ASN A 125 17.67 20.32 5.88
N LYS A 126 17.16 21.56 5.85
CA LYS A 126 17.67 22.68 6.66
C LYS A 126 17.38 22.54 8.16
N ALA A 127 16.35 21.79 8.53
CA ALA A 127 15.93 21.62 9.92
C ALA A 127 16.69 20.49 10.65
N ILE A 128 17.49 19.70 9.95
CA ILE A 128 18.20 18.54 10.50
C ILE A 128 19.71 18.79 10.56
N THR A 129 20.38 18.07 11.46
CA THR A 129 21.83 18.19 11.62
C THR A 129 22.58 17.44 10.50
N PRO A 130 23.82 17.84 10.16
CA PRO A 130 24.63 17.13 9.17
C PRO A 130 24.87 15.64 9.52
N ASP A 131 24.94 15.30 10.81
CA ASP A 131 25.07 13.93 11.26
C ASP A 131 23.79 13.11 11.02
N GLN A 132 22.61 13.68 11.31
CA GLN A 132 21.33 13.05 10.99
C GLN A 132 21.18 12.83 9.49
N GLN A 133 21.50 13.84 8.68
CA GLN A 133 21.43 13.75 7.22
C GLN A 133 22.29 12.60 6.69
N ARG A 134 23.55 12.49 7.15
CA ARG A 134 24.45 11.39 6.76
C ARG A 134 23.95 10.04 7.24
N ASN A 135 23.50 9.94 8.48
CA ASN A 135 23.08 8.68 9.07
C ASN A 135 21.79 8.15 8.40
N TRP A 136 20.79 9.01 8.21
CA TRP A 136 19.53 8.64 7.57
C TRP A 136 19.72 8.29 6.10
N GLY A 137 20.56 9.03 5.37
CA GLY A 137 20.88 8.67 3.98
C GLY A 137 21.52 7.29 3.85
N ARG A 138 22.44 6.92 4.76
CA ARG A 138 23.02 5.57 4.80
C ARG A 138 21.99 4.49 5.14
N GLN A 139 21.09 4.79 6.07
CA GLN A 139 20.03 3.89 6.49
C GLN A 139 19.03 3.61 5.35
N GLU A 140 18.57 4.67 4.67
CA GLU A 140 17.69 4.58 3.50
C GLU A 140 18.33 3.73 2.39
N GLU A 141 19.58 4.04 2.01
CA GLU A 141 20.27 3.31 0.96
C GLU A 141 20.44 1.83 1.31
N ALA A 142 20.87 1.53 2.54
CA ALA A 142 21.02 0.16 3.01
C ALA A 142 19.67 -0.60 3.03
N ALA A 143 18.59 0.06 3.47
CA ALA A 143 17.26 -0.54 3.51
C ALA A 143 16.75 -0.85 2.10
N LEU A 144 16.79 0.11 1.17
CA LEU A 144 16.30 -0.07 -0.20
C LEU A 144 17.09 -1.10 -1.01
N LEU A 145 18.38 -1.30 -0.71
CA LEU A 145 19.17 -2.34 -1.35
C LEU A 145 18.84 -3.75 -0.82
N ARG A 146 18.62 -3.87 0.50
CA ARG A 146 18.46 -5.16 1.18
C ARG A 146 17.01 -5.64 1.26
N CYS A 147 16.02 -4.76 1.12
CA CYS A 147 14.60 -5.07 1.26
C CYS A 147 14.09 -6.18 0.33
N VAL A 148 14.77 -6.37 -0.81
CA VAL A 148 14.45 -7.44 -1.77
C VAL A 148 14.74 -8.83 -1.20
N HIS A 149 15.70 -8.95 -0.29
CA HIS A 149 16.07 -10.20 0.36
C HIS A 149 15.41 -10.33 1.74
N ASP A 150 15.35 -9.23 2.48
CA ASP A 150 14.78 -9.18 3.82
C ASP A 150 13.94 -7.91 3.99
N PRO A 151 12.60 -8.01 3.97
CA PRO A 151 11.73 -6.85 4.12
C PRO A 151 11.85 -6.15 5.48
N SER A 152 12.29 -6.85 6.54
CA SER A 152 12.37 -6.28 7.90
C SER A 152 13.35 -5.11 8.02
N VAL A 153 14.33 -5.01 7.11
CA VAL A 153 15.24 -3.86 7.06
C VAL A 153 14.53 -2.53 6.78
N MET A 154 13.28 -2.58 6.29
CA MET A 154 12.44 -1.41 6.04
C MET A 154 11.84 -0.81 7.33
N ASP A 155 11.98 -1.48 8.49
CA ASP A 155 11.49 -0.97 9.78
C ASP A 155 12.16 0.36 10.19
N VAL A 156 13.25 0.73 9.52
CA VAL A 156 13.87 2.06 9.67
C VAL A 156 12.95 3.21 9.24
N PHE A 157 11.96 2.94 8.39
CA PHE A 157 10.93 3.92 8.00
C PHE A 157 9.74 3.96 8.96
N GLU A 158 9.68 3.05 9.93
CA GLU A 158 8.62 3.06 10.93
C GLU A 158 8.85 4.19 11.93
N ILE A 159 7.81 4.98 12.18
CA ILE A 159 7.86 6.00 13.22
C ILE A 159 7.84 5.29 14.57
N GLN A 160 9.00 5.22 15.22
CA GLN A 160 9.16 4.68 16.57
C GLN A 160 8.60 5.68 17.60
N LEU A 161 7.27 5.85 17.62
CA LEU A 161 6.60 6.56 18.70
C LEU A 161 6.62 5.65 19.93
N LYS A 162 7.10 6.17 21.06
CA LYS A 162 6.81 5.52 22.34
C LYS A 162 5.29 5.41 22.43
N LYS A 163 4.77 4.19 22.53
CA LYS A 163 3.35 3.96 22.83
C LYS A 163 3.01 4.83 24.04
N GLY A 164 2.24 5.89 23.82
CA GLY A 164 1.61 6.59 24.94
C GLY A 164 0.78 5.56 25.69
N GLN A 165 0.79 5.62 27.03
CA GLN A 165 -0.20 4.90 27.81
C GLN A 165 -1.57 5.33 27.30
N ILE A 166 -2.22 4.44 26.55
CA ILE A 166 -3.60 4.66 26.13
C ILE A 166 -4.41 4.62 27.43
N ILE A 167 -5.13 5.69 27.71
CA ILE A 167 -5.98 5.91 28.91
C ILE A 167 -7.02 4.78 29.11
N TYR A 168 -7.19 3.89 28.13
CA TYR A 168 -8.01 2.68 28.26
C TYR A 168 -7.47 1.65 29.26
N CYS A 169 -6.17 1.69 29.60
CA CYS A 169 -5.58 0.74 30.56
C CYS A 169 -5.81 1.17 32.02
N THR A 170 -5.93 2.46 32.31
CA THR A 170 -6.19 2.92 33.69
C THR A 170 -7.61 2.62 34.15
N GLN A 171 -8.60 2.54 33.25
CA GLN A 171 -9.96 2.14 33.62
C GLN A 171 -10.04 0.65 34.01
N CYS A 172 -9.23 -0.22 33.40
CA CYS A 172 -9.20 -1.64 33.74
C CYS A 172 -8.48 -1.90 35.08
N GLU A 173 -7.39 -1.18 35.37
CA GLU A 173 -6.66 -1.34 36.64
C GLU A 173 -7.38 -0.69 37.83
N LEU A 174 -8.12 0.41 37.62
CA LEU A 174 -8.96 1.01 38.67
C LEU A 174 -10.15 0.10 39.06
N ASN A 175 -10.74 -0.63 38.10
CA ASN A 175 -11.88 -1.50 38.39
C ASN A 175 -11.49 -2.78 39.16
N VAL A 176 -10.25 -3.25 39.06
CA VAL A 176 -9.78 -4.39 39.87
C VAL A 176 -9.58 -4.00 41.34
N HIS A 177 -9.07 -2.80 41.62
CA HIS A 177 -8.88 -2.31 42.99
C HIS A 177 -10.19 -1.90 43.70
N VAL A 178 -11.20 -1.43 42.95
CA VAL A 178 -12.52 -1.08 43.52
C VAL A 178 -13.35 -2.34 43.85
N LEU A 179 -13.17 -3.44 43.10
CA LEU A 179 -13.86 -4.70 43.37
C LEU A 179 -13.18 -5.59 44.43
N GLN A 180 -11.91 -5.35 44.75
CA GLN A 180 -11.21 -6.03 45.84
C GLN A 180 -11.33 -5.31 47.19
N SER A 181 -11.65 -4.01 47.20
CA SER A 181 -11.90 -3.23 48.43
C SER A 181 -13.36 -3.29 48.92
N SER A 182 -14.28 -3.83 48.12
CA SER A 182 -15.71 -3.95 48.46
C SER A 182 -16.15 -5.33 48.98
N ASN A 183 -15.26 -6.34 48.98
CA ASN A 183 -15.53 -7.69 49.52
C ASN A 183 -14.83 -7.97 50.87
N GLY A 184 -14.47 -6.92 51.61
CA GLY A 184 -13.72 -7.04 52.86
C GLY A 184 -14.16 -6.07 53.96
N ALA A 185 -15.47 -5.85 54.16
CA ALA A 185 -16.00 -5.20 55.37
C ALA A 185 -17.53 -5.33 55.46
N CYS A 186 -18.03 -6.44 56.00
CA CYS A 186 -19.03 -6.47 57.07
C CYS A 186 -19.43 -7.92 57.36
N SER A 187 -18.82 -8.43 58.44
CA SER A 187 -19.45 -9.21 59.50
C SER A 187 -20.86 -8.74 59.87
#